data_AF-A0A970D6D5-F1
#
_entry.id   AF-A0A970D6D5-F1
#
_cell.length_a   1.000
_cell.length_b   1.000
_cell.length_c   1.000
_cell.angle_alpha   90.00
_cell.angle_beta   90.00
_cell.angle_gamma   90.00
#
_symmetry.space_group_name_H-M   'P 1'
#
loop_
_entity.id
_entity.type
_entity.pdbx_description
1 polymer ?
#
loop_
_entity_poly.entity_id
_entity_poly.type
_entity_poly.pdbx_seq_one_letter_code
_entity_poly.pdbx_strand_id
1 'polypeptide(L)' 'LVNLDPDNVQSGFAEVPLELLGIDENSEYQVTDLLTDQTFTWRGRRNFIKLDPHSMPAHILSVKPL' A
#
# COMPACT_ATOMS: atom_id res chain seq x y z
N LEU A 1 -1.64 -5.13 -4.13
CA LEU A 1 -1.55 -4.21 -5.28
C LEU A 1 -0.67 -4.86 -6.32
N VAL A 2 -1.05 -4.84 -7.59
CA VAL A 2 -0.29 -5.51 -8.66
C VAL A 2 -0.25 -4.59 -9.88
N ASN A 3 0.93 -4.42 -10.46
CA ASN A 3 1.09 -3.86 -11.79
C ASN A 3 0.86 -4.95 -12.83
N LEU A 4 -0.10 -4.73 -13.73
CA LEU A 4 -0.43 -5.66 -14.82
C LEU A 4 0.28 -5.32 -16.14
N ASP A 5 0.97 -4.19 -16.18
CA ASP A 5 1.84 -3.80 -17.29
C ASP A 5 3.23 -4.42 -17.07
N PRO A 6 3.66 -5.38 -17.92
CA PRO A 6 4.92 -6.10 -17.72
C PRO A 6 6.15 -5.25 -18.09
N ASP A 7 5.97 -4.13 -18.79
CA ASP A 7 7.06 -3.38 -19.40
C ASP A 7 7.23 -1.99 -18.76
N ASN A 8 6.16 -1.40 -18.25
CA ASN A 8 6.19 -0.02 -17.75
C ASN A 8 5.92 0.08 -16.24
N VAL A 9 6.64 1.03 -15.63
CA VAL A 9 6.38 1.48 -14.27
C VAL A 9 5.00 2.14 -14.19
N GLN A 10 4.19 1.71 -13.24
CA GLN A 10 2.89 2.31 -12.96
C GLN A 10 2.91 2.98 -11.59
N SER A 11 2.22 4.11 -11.46
CA SER A 11 2.05 4.82 -10.19
C SER A 11 0.62 5.29 -10.00
N GLY A 12 0.22 5.50 -8.74
CA GLY A 12 -1.13 5.86 -8.41
C GLY A 12 -1.33 5.97 -6.90
N PHE A 13 -2.58 5.86 -6.48
CA PHE A 13 -2.95 5.88 -5.08
C PHE A 13 -3.60 4.57 -4.69
N ALA A 14 -3.10 3.94 -3.63
CA ALA A 14 -3.78 2.86 -2.93
C ALA A 14 -4.86 3.47 -2.04
N GLU A 15 -6.10 3.00 -2.18
CA GLU A 15 -7.21 3.40 -1.31
C GLU A 15 -7.48 2.29 -0.29
N VAL A 16 -7.18 2.57 0.97
CA VAL A 16 -7.37 1.63 2.08
C VAL A 16 -8.79 1.78 2.62
N PRO A 17 -9.58 0.70 2.75
CA PRO A 17 -10.94 0.78 3.29
C PRO A 17 -10.91 0.92 4.82
N LEU A 18 -10.56 2.11 5.30
CA LEU A 18 -10.28 2.39 6.72
C LEU A 18 -11.44 1.98 7.64
N GLU A 19 -12.69 2.18 7.20
CA GLU A 19 -13.88 1.86 8.00
C GLU A 19 -14.01 0.35 8.25
N LEU A 20 -13.66 -0.48 7.27
CA LEU A 20 -13.68 -1.94 7.42
C LEU A 20 -12.59 -2.43 8.40
N LEU A 21 -11.56 -1.60 8.61
CA LEU A 21 -10.44 -1.89 9.49
C LEU A 21 -10.56 -1.20 10.86
N GLY A 22 -11.62 -0.41 11.07
CA GLY A 22 -11.82 0.36 12.31
C GLY A 22 -10.78 1.47 12.52
N ILE A 23 -10.20 2.00 11.45
CA ILE A 23 -9.18 3.07 11.48
C ILE A 23 -9.87 4.41 11.18
N ASP A 24 -9.57 5.45 11.96
CA ASP A 24 -10.06 6.81 11.71
C ASP A 24 -9.31 7.47 10.55
N GLU A 25 -9.99 8.31 9.75
CA GLU A 25 -9.43 8.94 8.56
C GLU A 25 -8.21 9.84 8.84
N ASN A 26 -8.10 10.40 10.04
CA ASN A 26 -6.98 11.27 10.41
C ASN A 26 -5.87 10.53 11.17
N SER A 27 -6.08 9.25 11.50
CA SER A 27 -5.13 8.45 12.25
C SER A 27 -4.05 7.86 11.37
N GLU A 28 -2.87 7.68 11.98
CA GLU A 28 -1.80 6.88 11.40
C GLU A 28 -2.05 5.39 11.65
N TYR A 29 -1.54 4.56 10.75
CA TYR A 29 -1.62 3.12 10.84
C TYR A 29 -0.36 2.49 10.24
N GLN A 30 -0.06 1.26 10.65
CA GLN A 30 1.06 0.51 10.13
C GLN A 30 0.66 -0.33 8.92
N VAL A 31 1.53 -0.29 7.92
CA VAL A 31 1.43 -1.13 6.72
C VAL A 31 2.73 -1.88 6.54
N THR A 32 2.66 -3.20 6.49
CA THR A 32 3.82 -4.06 6.20
C THR A 32 3.61 -4.70 4.83
N ASP A 33 4.57 -4.53 3.93
CA ASP A 33 4.61 -5.27 2.68
C ASP A 33 5.24 -6.65 2.91
N LEU A 34 4.41 -7.69 2.81
CA LEU A 34 4.78 -9.07 3.12
C LEU A 34 5.72 -9.70 2.09
N LEU A 35 5.93 -9.05 0.93
CA LEU A 35 6.92 -9.51 -0.06
C LEU A 35 8.34 -9.07 0.29
N THR A 36 8.47 -7.99 1.05
CA THR A 36 9.76 -7.32 1.32
C THR A 36 10.08 -7.16 2.80
N ASP A 37 9.13 -7.47 3.67
CA ASP A 37 9.12 -7.18 5.11
C ASP A 37 9.31 -5.70 5.47
N GLN A 38 9.18 -4.80 4.49
CA GLN A 38 9.25 -3.36 4.74
C GLN A 38 7.98 -2.88 5.44
N THR A 39 8.15 -2.06 6.48
CA THR A 39 7.04 -1.47 7.23
C THR A 39 7.04 0.04 7.05
N PHE A 40 5.85 0.59 6.82
CA PHE A 40 5.58 2.00 6.59
C PHE A 40 4.53 2.49 7.58
N THR A 41 4.56 3.79 7.87
CA THR A 41 3.46 4.48 8.55
C THR A 41 2.67 5.25 7.50
N TRP A 42 1.40 4.92 7.34
CA TRP A 42 0.49 5.59 6.42
C TRP A 42 -0.56 6.38 7.21
N ARG A 43 -1.16 7.39 6.57
CA ARG A 43 -2.24 8.19 7.15
C ARG A 43 -3.34 8.41 6.13
N GLY A 44 -4.58 8.31 6.56
CA GLY A 44 -5.75 8.52 5.71
C GLY A 44 -5.90 7.46 4.62
N ARG A 45 -6.93 7.66 3.80
CA ARG A 45 -7.41 6.65 2.84
C ARG A 45 -6.46 6.44 1.67
N ARG A 46 -5.91 7.51 1.10
CA ARG A 46 -5.21 7.51 -0.19
C ARG A 46 -3.71 7.67 0.02
N ASN A 47 -2.93 6.64 -0.32
CA ASN A 47 -1.47 6.65 -0.18
C ASN A 47 -0.80 6.40 -1.53
N PHE A 48 0.22 7.20 -1.86
CA PHE A 48 0.93 7.08 -3.13
C PHE A 48 1.69 5.75 -3.21
N ILE A 49 1.60 5.08 -4.36
CA ILE A 49 2.35 3.87 -4.66
C ILE A 49 2.95 3.95 -6.06
N LYS A 50 4.10 3.29 -6.24
CA LYS A 50 4.80 3.15 -7.52
C LYS A 50 5.32 1.71 -7.61
N LEU A 51 4.94 1.02 -8.68
CA LEU A 51 5.29 -0.38 -8.92
C LEU A 51 6.12 -0.47 -10.20
N ASP A 52 7.32 -1.02 -10.05
CA ASP A 52 8.25 -1.24 -11.16
C ASP A 52 8.19 -2.73 -11.55
N PRO A 53 7.80 -3.07 -12.79
CA PRO A 53 7.57 -4.46 -13.17
C PRO A 53 8.82 -5.34 -13.11
N HIS A 54 10.03 -4.75 -13.13
CA HIS A 54 11.30 -5.47 -13.13
C HIS A 54 11.90 -5.68 -11.74
N SER A 55 11.47 -4.90 -10.73
CA SER A 55 12.02 -4.97 -9.37
C SER A 55 10.97 -5.18 -8.29
N MET A 56 9.79 -4.56 -8.43
CA MET A 56 8.70 -4.63 -7.46
C MET A 56 7.35 -4.56 -8.18
N PRO A 57 6.93 -5.64 -8.87
CA PRO A 57 5.70 -5.65 -9.68
C PRO A 57 4.44 -5.62 -8.82
N ALA A 58 4.54 -5.97 -7.53
CA ALA A 58 3.41 -6.09 -6.64
C ALA A 58 3.79 -5.76 -5.19
N HIS A 59 2.77 -5.46 -4.39
CA HIS A 59 2.83 -5.41 -2.93
C HIS A 59 1.70 -6.28 -2.35
N ILE A 60 2.00 -7.05 -1.30
CA ILE A 60 0.99 -7.70 -0.46
C ILE A 60 1.00 -6.97 0.88
N LEU A 61 0.00 -6.12 1.11
CA LEU A 61 -0.01 -5.22 2.25
C LEU A 61 -0.83 -5.82 3.40
N SER A 62 -0.18 -6.03 4.54
CA SER A 62 -0.85 -6.22 5.83
C SER A 62 -1.04 -4.85 6.48
N VAL A 63 -2.27 -4.55 6.89
CA VAL A 63 -2.64 -3.25 7.48
C VAL A 63 -3.12 -3.49 8.90
N LYS A 64 -2.62 -2.71 9.85
CA LYS A 64 -3.06 -2.75 11.24
C LYS A 64 -3.12 -1.34 11.85
N PRO A 65 -4.09 -1.07 12.75
CA PRO A 65 -4.05 0.12 13.58
C PRO A 65 -2.73 0.22 14.36
N LEU A 66 -2.32 1.44 14.68
CA LEU A 66 -1.25 1.70 15.64
C LEU A 66 -1.70 1.48 17.09
#